data_AF-A0A914NNL9-F1
#
_entry.id   AF-A0A914NNL9-F1
#
_cell.length_a   1.000
_cell.length_b   1.000
_cell.length_c   1.000
_cell.angle_alpha   90.00
_cell.angle_beta   90.00
_cell.angle_gamma   90.00
#
_symmetry.space_group_name_H-M   'P 1'
#
loop_
_entity.id
_entity.type
_entity.pdbx_description
1 polymer ?
#
loop_
_entity_poly.entity_id
_entity_poly.type
_entity_poly.pdbx_seq_one_letter_code
_entity_poly.pdbx_strand_id
1 'polypeptide(L)'
;MSNGEVRIINCALNEGNGDENTDSEIGEQQQVDDQNKEELMTTVAVYKNVHKQASSKTICLMDNDIFSGSETGQIVRIQPASRSTHAVRPFADDLMVCVTHLRTCDNFLMLSAHSTGQIHLWDVRKRPQSPDFGIEPLNSRPVTGLNNSITAIATHPTQLHVVGIGTHDGVVSFIDLRQNNEPLPIAFRVSQEPVTEIKFHPLYANNCFSLSESSLIHWDGTVLSREINKTIYSSPNNGGGDQLLDSELLVMEMDEEDERRNIWLSARASTNMQLRVLIEGEPKLLSTFDIVEGALVGGSHTAELILLKGIHFVN
;
A
#
# COMPACT_ATOMS: atom_id res chain seq x y z
N MET A 1 16.20 11.59 -20.76
CA MET A 1 16.88 10.86 -19.66
C MET A 1 16.52 11.58 -18.37
N SER A 2 15.62 11.01 -17.56
CA SER A 2 15.27 11.56 -16.25
C SER A 2 16.24 11.02 -15.21
N ASN A 3 17.08 11.87 -14.63
CA ASN A 3 17.97 11.46 -13.54
C ASN A 3 17.12 11.23 -12.28
N GLY A 4 17.23 10.05 -11.65
CA GLY A 4 16.53 9.76 -10.39
C GLY A 4 16.98 10.69 -9.26
N GLU A 5 16.04 11.47 -8.72
CA GLU A 5 16.24 12.40 -7.61
C GLU A 5 15.22 12.08 -6.50
N VAL A 6 15.66 11.95 -5.26
CA VAL A 6 14.78 11.81 -4.09
C VAL A 6 14.95 13.04 -3.20
N ARG A 7 13.83 13.71 -2.87
CA ARG A 7 13.77 14.91 -2.03
C ARG A 7 13.01 14.61 -0.74
N ILE A 8 13.55 15.06 0.38
CA ILE A 8 12.85 15.04 1.69
C ILE A 8 12.48 16.46 2.05
N ILE A 9 11.24 16.65 2.46
CA ILE A 9 10.67 17.96 2.78
C ILE A 9 10.26 17.97 4.26
N ASN A 10 10.65 19.01 4.99
CA ASN A 10 10.28 19.20 6.39
C ASN A 10 8.85 19.76 6.47
N CYS A 11 7.98 19.08 7.21
CA CYS A 11 6.72 19.66 7.67
C CYS A 11 6.94 20.03 9.14
N ALA A 12 7.05 21.32 9.44
CA ALA A 12 6.99 21.76 10.82
C ALA A 12 5.59 21.42 11.35
N LEU A 13 5.53 20.58 12.38
CA LEU A 13 4.32 20.40 13.18
C LEU A 13 4.44 21.40 14.32
N ASN A 14 3.53 22.37 14.36
CA ASN A 14 3.36 23.22 15.53
C ASN A 14 2.93 22.34 16.70
N GLU A 15 3.88 21.85 17.49
CA GLU A 15 3.61 21.36 18.82
C GLU A 15 3.15 22.57 19.64
N GLY A 16 1.83 22.67 19.81
CA GLY A 16 1.23 23.68 20.66
C GLY A 16 1.76 23.50 22.08
N ASN A 17 2.65 24.41 22.50
CA ASN A 17 3.08 24.54 23.90
C ASN A 17 1.86 24.87 24.76
N GLY A 18 1.25 23.84 25.33
CA GLY A 18 0.40 23.96 26.50
C GLY A 18 1.23 23.59 27.73
N ASP A 19 1.92 24.58 28.30
CA ASP A 19 2.43 24.47 29.67
C ASP A 19 2.01 25.70 30.47
N GLU A 20 1.50 25.40 31.65
CA GLU A 20 0.78 26.24 32.58
C GLU A 20 1.69 27.27 33.29
N ASN A 21 1.13 28.47 33.47
CA ASN A 21 1.34 29.44 34.56
C ASN A 21 2.66 29.42 35.35
N THR A 22 3.44 30.50 35.22
CA THR A 22 4.06 31.15 36.38
C THR A 22 4.10 32.67 36.18
N ASP A 23 3.54 33.40 37.15
CA ASP A 23 3.51 34.85 37.24
C ASP A 23 4.90 35.43 37.56
N SER A 24 5.35 36.44 36.78
CA SER A 24 6.00 37.66 37.30
C SER A 24 6.34 38.68 36.19
N GLU A 25 5.70 39.85 36.30
CA GLU A 25 6.03 41.22 35.81
C GLU A 25 7.55 41.59 35.90
N ILE A 26 8.22 42.49 35.15
CA ILE A 26 7.95 43.62 34.22
C ILE A 26 9.26 43.86 33.41
N GLY A 27 9.18 44.33 32.15
CA GLY A 27 10.32 44.94 31.44
C GLY A 27 10.06 45.21 29.95
N GLU A 28 9.90 46.48 29.58
CA GLU A 28 9.45 46.99 28.28
C GLU A 28 10.44 46.86 27.09
N GLN A 29 9.82 46.69 25.90
CA GLN A 29 10.25 47.11 24.55
C GLN A 29 11.39 46.38 23.81
N GLN A 30 11.03 45.48 22.89
CA GLN A 30 11.45 45.58 21.49
C GLN A 30 10.58 44.75 20.53
N GLN A 31 10.01 45.46 19.54
CA GLN A 31 9.55 45.04 18.21
C GLN A 31 8.66 43.80 18.08
N VAL A 32 7.36 44.10 18.00
CA VAL A 32 6.38 43.39 17.17
C VAL A 32 6.84 43.46 15.71
N ASP A 33 7.20 42.32 15.12
CA ASP A 33 7.00 41.97 13.70
C ASP A 33 7.63 40.58 13.44
N ASP A 34 6.91 39.52 13.78
CA ASP A 34 7.09 38.19 13.14
C ASP A 34 5.76 37.42 13.26
N GLN A 35 4.65 38.06 12.87
CA GLN A 35 3.40 37.37 12.60
C GLN A 35 3.47 36.77 11.17
N ASN A 36 3.18 35.47 11.08
CA ASN A 36 2.98 34.72 9.83
C ASN A 36 4.19 34.56 8.91
N LYS A 37 5.27 33.93 9.39
CA LYS A 37 6.00 33.03 8.48
C LYS A 37 5.12 31.81 8.27
N GLU A 38 4.39 31.78 7.17
CA GLU A 38 3.88 30.53 6.62
C GLU A 38 5.03 29.53 6.67
N GLU A 39 4.89 28.47 7.46
CA GLU A 39 5.89 27.42 7.58
C GLU A 39 5.93 26.66 6.25
N LEU A 40 6.63 27.27 5.29
CA LEU A 40 6.85 26.70 4.00
C LEU A 40 7.69 25.44 4.19
N MET A 41 7.16 24.36 3.66
CA MET A 41 7.86 23.10 3.47
C MET A 41 9.29 23.34 2.95
N THR A 42 10.31 23.01 3.77
CA THR A 42 11.73 23.24 3.43
C THR A 42 12.40 21.94 3.01
N THR A 43 13.25 22.01 1.99
CA THR A 43 14.04 20.84 1.58
C THR A 43 15.09 20.51 2.65
N VAL A 44 15.00 19.32 3.24
CA VAL A 44 15.97 18.84 4.26
C VAL A 44 17.16 18.18 3.61
N ALA A 45 16.93 17.37 2.57
CA ALA A 45 17.97 16.62 1.89
C ALA A 45 17.59 16.32 0.43
N VAL A 46 18.60 16.28 -0.43
CA VAL A 46 18.49 15.87 -1.84
C VAL A 46 19.54 14.80 -2.12
N TYR A 47 19.09 13.61 -2.50
CA TYR A 47 19.96 12.50 -2.89
C TYR A 47 19.98 12.38 -4.42
N LYS A 48 21.17 12.58 -5.01
CA LYS A 48 21.37 12.55 -6.46
C LYS A 48 22.02 11.24 -6.89
N ASN A 49 21.68 10.78 -8.09
CA ASN A 49 22.25 9.58 -8.72
C ASN A 49 22.15 8.32 -7.85
N VAL A 50 21.06 8.20 -7.07
CA VAL A 50 20.85 7.08 -6.14
C VAL A 50 20.89 5.71 -6.84
N HIS A 51 20.50 5.67 -8.13
CA HIS A 51 20.51 4.48 -8.98
C HIS A 51 21.50 4.57 -10.15
N LYS A 52 22.69 5.13 -9.93
CA LYS A 52 23.78 5.18 -10.94
C LYS A 52 23.33 5.68 -12.33
N GLN A 53 22.60 6.80 -12.36
CA GLN A 53 22.02 7.45 -13.56
C GLN A 53 20.68 6.87 -14.07
N ALA A 54 20.14 5.82 -13.44
CA ALA A 54 18.78 5.37 -13.71
C ALA A 54 17.73 6.23 -12.98
N SER A 55 16.52 6.27 -13.53
CA SER A 55 15.38 6.96 -12.93
C SER A 55 14.87 6.23 -11.67
N SER A 56 14.54 6.99 -10.62
CA SER A 56 13.82 6.47 -9.46
C SER A 56 12.33 6.38 -9.81
N LYS A 57 11.75 5.18 -9.74
CA LYS A 57 10.36 4.93 -10.15
C LYS A 57 9.39 4.87 -8.98
N THR A 58 9.86 4.38 -7.85
CA THR A 58 9.01 4.15 -6.68
C THR A 58 9.80 4.36 -5.40
N ILE A 59 9.09 4.71 -4.34
CA ILE A 59 9.63 4.86 -2.99
C ILE A 59 8.70 4.19 -1.98
N CYS A 60 9.27 3.72 -0.89
CA CYS A 60 8.54 3.16 0.23
C CYS A 60 9.25 3.56 1.53
N LEU A 61 8.46 3.98 2.52
CA LEU A 61 8.96 4.27 3.85
C LEU A 61 8.77 3.03 4.73
N MET A 62 9.81 2.64 5.44
CA MET A 62 9.73 1.59 6.44
C MET A 62 10.61 1.96 7.64
N ASP A 63 9.99 2.00 8.82
CA ASP A 63 10.53 2.67 10.01
C ASP A 63 10.99 4.10 9.67
N ASN A 64 12.28 4.38 9.82
CA ASN A 64 12.91 5.67 9.51
C ASN A 64 13.75 5.64 8.23
N ASP A 65 13.69 4.55 7.47
CA ASP A 65 14.46 4.38 6.25
C ASP A 65 13.56 4.45 5.01
N ILE A 66 14.11 5.05 3.96
CA ILE A 66 13.44 5.18 2.67
C ILE A 66 14.06 4.16 1.72
N PHE A 67 13.23 3.32 1.14
CA PHE A 67 13.61 2.45 0.04
C PHE A 67 13.20 3.10 -1.27
N SER A 68 14.07 3.04 -2.28
CA SER A 68 13.77 3.51 -3.63
C SER A 68 14.05 2.41 -4.63
N GLY A 69 13.14 2.21 -5.58
CA GLY A 69 13.27 1.28 -6.70
C GLY A 69 13.47 2.02 -8.02
N SER A 70 14.20 1.40 -8.95
CA SER A 70 14.59 2.00 -10.24
C SER A 70 14.03 1.28 -11.45
N GLU A 71 14.11 1.94 -12.61
CA GLU A 71 13.81 1.31 -13.91
C GLU A 71 14.79 0.19 -14.31
N THR A 72 15.95 0.13 -13.66
CA THR A 72 16.97 -0.89 -13.91
C THR A 72 16.88 -2.10 -12.97
N GLY A 73 15.90 -2.16 -12.06
CA GLY A 73 15.80 -3.25 -11.07
C GLY A 73 16.50 -2.97 -9.75
N GLN A 74 17.40 -1.98 -9.70
CA GLN A 74 18.09 -1.60 -8.46
C GLN A 74 17.13 -1.09 -7.39
N ILE A 75 17.35 -1.56 -6.17
CA ILE A 75 16.72 -1.07 -4.95
C ILE A 75 17.83 -0.54 -4.03
N VAL A 76 17.63 0.66 -3.51
CA VAL A 76 18.54 1.29 -2.55
C VAL A 76 17.82 1.64 -1.26
N ARG A 77 18.56 1.57 -0.16
CA ARG A 77 18.13 2.01 1.17
C ARG A 77 18.77 3.35 1.47
N ILE A 78 17.96 4.31 1.89
CA ILE A 78 18.35 5.65 2.27
C ILE A 78 18.00 5.83 3.75
N GLN A 79 18.97 6.28 4.55
CA GLN A 79 18.81 6.52 5.99
C GLN A 79 18.94 8.02 6.27
N PRO A 80 17.83 8.79 6.26
CA PRO A 80 17.89 10.25 6.32
C PRO A 80 18.52 10.79 7.62
N ALA A 81 18.30 10.09 8.74
CA ALA A 81 18.85 10.47 10.03
C ALA A 81 20.37 10.25 10.13
N SER A 82 20.96 9.44 9.23
CA SER A 82 22.39 9.20 9.23
C SER A 82 23.12 10.44 8.68
N ARG A 83 23.86 11.13 9.55
CA ARG A 83 24.78 12.22 9.18
C ARG A 83 26.04 11.76 8.43
N SER A 84 26.16 10.47 8.12
CA SER A 84 27.32 9.89 7.42
C SER A 84 27.21 9.98 5.91
N THR A 85 28.36 9.91 5.21
CA THR A 85 28.43 9.78 3.74
C THR A 85 27.79 8.49 3.20
N HIS A 86 27.42 7.55 4.08
CA HIS A 86 26.76 6.29 3.75
C HIS A 86 25.23 6.33 3.97
N ALA A 87 24.63 7.52 3.84
CA ALA A 87 23.19 7.68 3.91
C ALA A 87 22.44 6.87 2.84
N VAL A 88 23.05 6.67 1.65
CA VAL A 88 22.50 5.82 0.57
C VAL A 88 23.34 4.56 0.46
N ARG A 89 22.69 3.39 0.45
CA ARG A 89 23.34 2.09 0.31
C ARG A 89 22.59 1.22 -0.70
N PRO A 90 23.29 0.49 -1.59
CA PRO A 90 22.68 -0.58 -2.36
C PRO A 90 22.00 -1.58 -1.41
N PHE A 91 20.78 -1.96 -1.72
CA PHE A 91 20.03 -2.97 -0.95
C PHE A 91 19.92 -4.27 -1.76
N ALA A 92 19.40 -4.16 -2.98
CA ALA A 92 19.32 -5.25 -3.93
C ALA A 92 19.64 -4.74 -5.33
N ASP A 93 20.36 -5.56 -6.10
CA ASP A 93 20.48 -5.40 -7.55
C ASP A 93 19.64 -6.51 -8.16
N ASP A 94 18.35 -6.22 -8.35
CA ASP A 94 17.43 -7.19 -8.91
C ASP A 94 17.72 -7.30 -10.41
N LEU A 95 18.04 -8.50 -10.89
CA LEU A 95 18.32 -8.74 -12.31
C LEU A 95 17.06 -8.57 -13.20
N MET A 96 15.92 -8.27 -12.59
CA MET A 96 14.66 -8.00 -13.28
C MET A 96 14.57 -6.56 -13.78
N VAL A 97 13.97 -6.39 -14.95
CA VAL A 97 13.78 -5.06 -15.55
C VAL A 97 12.66 -4.31 -14.82
N CYS A 98 12.98 -3.10 -14.34
CA CYS A 98 12.09 -2.10 -13.75
C CYS A 98 11.27 -2.53 -12.51
N VAL A 99 11.65 -1.97 -11.35
CA VAL A 99 10.83 -1.97 -10.13
C VAL A 99 9.73 -0.93 -10.30
N THR A 100 8.49 -1.39 -10.43
CA THR A 100 7.33 -0.51 -10.62
C THR A 100 6.78 0.00 -9.29
N HIS A 101 6.77 -0.85 -8.25
CA HIS A 101 6.22 -0.52 -6.95
C HIS A 101 7.04 -1.12 -5.81
N LEU A 102 7.15 -0.37 -4.71
CA LEU A 102 7.61 -0.86 -3.41
C LEU A 102 6.50 -0.69 -2.38
N ARG A 103 6.29 -1.68 -1.52
CA ARG A 103 5.34 -1.61 -0.41
C ARG A 103 5.85 -2.29 0.85
N THR A 104 5.48 -1.74 2.00
CA THR A 104 5.65 -2.37 3.30
C THR A 104 4.54 -3.40 3.51
N CYS A 105 4.91 -4.64 3.80
CA CYS A 105 3.99 -5.77 4.00
C CYS A 105 4.08 -6.37 5.41
N ASP A 106 5.04 -5.92 6.22
CA ASP A 106 5.18 -6.16 7.65
C ASP A 106 6.25 -5.18 8.18
N ASN A 107 6.53 -5.18 9.49
CA ASN A 107 7.57 -4.37 10.12
C ASN A 107 8.95 -4.53 9.48
N PHE A 108 9.25 -5.71 8.94
CA PHE A 108 10.55 -6.01 8.32
C PHE A 108 10.46 -6.54 6.89
N LEU A 109 9.24 -6.66 6.37
CA LEU A 109 9.01 -7.23 5.05
C LEU A 109 8.62 -6.15 4.07
N MET A 110 9.40 -6.05 2.99
CA MET A 110 9.13 -5.17 1.87
C MET A 110 8.82 -6.01 0.64
N LEU A 111 7.83 -5.61 -0.12
CA LEU A 111 7.47 -6.17 -1.41
C LEU A 111 7.98 -5.26 -2.53
N SER A 112 8.60 -5.84 -3.55
CA SER A 112 8.82 -5.16 -4.83
C SER A 112 8.01 -5.82 -5.93
N ALA A 113 7.39 -5.00 -6.77
CA ALA A 113 6.73 -5.43 -8.00
C ALA A 113 7.51 -4.97 -9.22
N HIS A 114 7.42 -5.76 -10.28
CA HIS A 114 8.26 -5.59 -11.46
C HIS A 114 7.45 -5.52 -12.75
N SER A 115 8.05 -4.90 -13.77
CA SER A 115 7.43 -4.80 -15.10
C SER A 115 7.33 -6.14 -15.85
N THR A 116 7.94 -7.21 -15.30
CA THR A 116 7.88 -8.57 -15.83
C THR A 116 6.74 -9.39 -15.23
N GLY A 117 5.86 -8.80 -14.42
CA GLY A 117 4.78 -9.57 -13.77
C GLY A 117 5.20 -10.40 -12.56
N GLN A 118 6.40 -10.14 -12.03
CA GLN A 118 6.95 -10.82 -10.86
C GLN A 118 6.90 -9.93 -9.62
N ILE A 119 6.81 -10.57 -8.45
CA ILE A 119 6.97 -9.92 -7.15
C ILE A 119 8.10 -10.59 -6.37
N HIS A 120 8.85 -9.78 -5.63
CA HIS A 120 9.87 -10.26 -4.69
C HIS A 120 9.56 -9.75 -3.28
N LEU A 121 9.66 -10.66 -2.30
CA LEU A 121 9.52 -10.35 -0.89
C LEU A 121 10.90 -10.27 -0.24
N TRP A 122 11.19 -9.19 0.46
CA TRP A 122 12.50 -8.89 1.03
C TRP A 122 12.40 -8.77 2.55
N ASP A 123 13.31 -9.41 3.27
CA ASP A 123 13.56 -9.07 4.67
C ASP A 123 14.63 -7.99 4.73
N VAL A 124 14.26 -6.77 5.14
CA VAL A 124 15.19 -5.63 5.11
C VAL A 124 16.33 -5.71 6.13
N ARG A 125 16.24 -6.64 7.08
CA ARG A 125 17.25 -6.87 8.11
C ARG A 125 18.37 -7.75 7.58
N LYS A 126 18.11 -8.52 6.52
CA LYS A 126 19.14 -9.34 5.87
C LYS A 126 20.29 -8.46 5.42
N ARG A 127 21.49 -9.03 5.53
CA ARG A 127 22.72 -8.44 5.01
C ARG A 127 23.17 -9.25 3.80
N PRO A 128 23.80 -8.61 2.80
CA PRO A 128 24.35 -9.34 1.67
C PRO A 128 25.37 -10.37 2.17
N GLN A 129 25.31 -11.59 1.62
CA GLN A 129 26.20 -12.68 2.03
C GLN A 129 27.64 -12.47 1.54
N SER A 130 27.81 -11.71 0.46
CA SER A 130 29.12 -11.27 -0.02
C SER A 130 29.03 -9.84 -0.58
N PRO A 131 30.16 -9.14 -0.77
CA PRO A 131 30.16 -7.80 -1.37
C PRO A 131 29.64 -7.77 -2.81
N ASP A 132 29.74 -8.91 -3.50
CA ASP A 132 29.47 -9.04 -4.94
C ASP A 132 28.01 -9.41 -5.24
N PHE A 133 27.29 -9.97 -4.26
CA PHE A 133 25.90 -10.37 -4.39
C PHE A 133 25.01 -9.52 -3.47
N GLY A 134 24.00 -8.88 -4.06
CA GLY A 134 22.98 -8.14 -3.30
C GLY A 134 22.22 -9.05 -2.33
N ILE A 135 21.33 -8.46 -1.52
CA ILE A 135 20.42 -9.27 -0.69
C ILE A 135 19.54 -10.10 -1.63
N GLU A 136 19.39 -11.39 -1.34
CA GLU A 136 18.44 -12.26 -2.05
C GLU A 136 17.03 -12.15 -1.46
N PRO A 137 15.98 -12.17 -2.31
CA PRO A 137 14.61 -12.14 -1.81
C PRO A 137 14.29 -13.40 -1.02
N LEU A 138 13.44 -13.28 -0.01
CA LEU A 138 12.85 -14.41 0.71
C LEU A 138 12.01 -15.29 -0.21
N ASN A 139 11.28 -14.66 -1.12
CA ASN A 139 10.43 -15.31 -2.08
C ASN A 139 10.40 -14.49 -3.38
N SER A 140 10.41 -15.18 -4.51
CA SER A 140 10.21 -14.63 -5.84
C SER A 140 9.20 -15.47 -6.57
N ARG A 141 8.14 -14.83 -7.10
CA ARG A 141 7.15 -15.55 -7.90
C ARG A 141 6.46 -14.67 -8.95
N PRO A 142 6.09 -15.26 -10.09
CA PRO A 142 5.15 -14.62 -11.01
C PRO A 142 3.76 -14.56 -10.36
N VAL A 143 3.10 -13.43 -10.56
CA VAL A 143 1.70 -13.21 -10.13
C VAL A 143 0.76 -12.99 -11.31
N THR A 144 1.32 -13.03 -12.51
CA THR A 144 0.59 -12.93 -13.78
C THR A 144 0.94 -14.14 -14.64
N GLY A 145 -0.02 -14.68 -15.38
CA GLY A 145 0.20 -15.84 -16.24
C GLY A 145 0.99 -15.55 -17.52
N LEU A 146 1.18 -14.27 -17.88
CA LEU A 146 1.78 -13.83 -19.15
C LEU A 146 2.97 -12.87 -18.97
N ASN A 147 3.54 -12.78 -17.77
CA ASN A 147 4.58 -11.79 -17.45
C ASN A 147 4.14 -10.34 -17.74
N ASN A 148 2.85 -10.06 -17.56
CA ASN A 148 2.29 -8.73 -17.75
C ASN A 148 2.81 -7.79 -16.67
N SER A 149 3.22 -6.59 -17.07
CA SER A 149 3.73 -5.58 -16.14
C SER A 149 2.76 -5.30 -15.01
N ILE A 150 3.27 -5.32 -13.77
CA ILE A 150 2.52 -4.89 -12.59
C ILE A 150 2.54 -3.36 -12.57
N THR A 151 1.35 -2.77 -12.68
CA THR A 151 1.17 -1.32 -12.80
C THR A 151 0.50 -0.70 -11.57
N ALA A 152 -0.02 -1.51 -10.65
CA ALA A 152 -0.55 -1.04 -9.37
C ALA A 152 -0.39 -2.11 -8.27
N ILE A 153 -0.16 -1.67 -7.03
CA ILE A 153 -0.18 -2.53 -5.83
C ILE A 153 -0.83 -1.82 -4.65
N ALA A 154 -1.66 -2.56 -3.89
CA ALA A 154 -2.18 -2.18 -2.59
C ALA A 154 -2.02 -3.30 -1.55
N THR A 155 -1.67 -2.95 -0.32
CA THR A 155 -1.68 -3.87 0.83
C THR A 155 -2.97 -3.69 1.63
N HIS A 156 -3.55 -4.79 2.10
CA HIS A 156 -4.73 -4.74 2.96
C HIS A 156 -4.38 -4.10 4.31
N PRO A 157 -5.19 -3.15 4.83
CA PRO A 157 -4.80 -2.29 5.95
C PRO A 157 -4.55 -3.05 7.26
N THR A 158 -5.23 -4.16 7.51
CA THR A 158 -5.07 -4.97 8.73
C THR A 158 -4.42 -6.34 8.51
N GLN A 159 -4.21 -6.73 7.25
CA GLN A 159 -3.68 -8.05 6.88
C GLN A 159 -2.63 -7.85 5.81
N LEU A 160 -1.48 -7.28 6.18
CA LEU A 160 -0.48 -6.77 5.24
C LEU A 160 0.12 -7.83 4.29
N HIS A 161 -0.07 -9.12 4.59
CA HIS A 161 0.25 -10.24 3.71
C HIS A 161 -0.74 -10.39 2.53
N VAL A 162 -1.93 -9.78 2.60
CA VAL A 162 -2.93 -9.76 1.52
C VAL A 162 -2.69 -8.55 0.64
N VAL A 163 -2.47 -8.80 -0.65
CA VAL A 163 -2.06 -7.77 -1.61
C VAL A 163 -2.96 -7.81 -2.84
N GLY A 164 -3.49 -6.64 -3.22
CA GLY A 164 -4.13 -6.41 -4.51
C GLY A 164 -3.11 -5.96 -5.53
N ILE A 165 -3.15 -6.56 -6.72
CA ILE A 165 -2.22 -6.32 -7.84
C ILE A 165 -3.04 -5.92 -9.06
N GLY A 166 -2.61 -4.85 -9.72
CA GLY A 166 -3.14 -4.40 -10.99
C GLY A 166 -2.09 -4.55 -12.08
N THR A 167 -2.51 -4.98 -13.27
CA THR A 167 -1.61 -5.20 -14.40
C THR A 167 -1.90 -4.26 -15.57
N HIS A 168 -0.91 -4.15 -16.45
CA HIS A 168 -0.99 -3.37 -17.67
C HIS A 168 -2.14 -3.81 -18.60
N ASP A 169 -2.56 -5.07 -18.56
CA ASP A 169 -3.67 -5.57 -19.37
C ASP A 169 -5.02 -5.46 -18.69
N GLY A 170 -5.18 -4.65 -17.64
CA GLY A 170 -6.48 -4.38 -17.03
C GLY A 170 -7.00 -5.49 -16.12
N VAL A 171 -6.10 -6.35 -15.61
CA VAL A 171 -6.45 -7.41 -14.67
C VAL A 171 -6.14 -6.95 -13.25
N VAL A 172 -7.08 -7.21 -12.33
CA VAL A 172 -6.87 -7.10 -10.89
C VAL A 172 -6.84 -8.49 -10.28
N SER A 173 -5.85 -8.76 -9.43
CA SER A 173 -5.73 -10.02 -8.71
C SER A 173 -5.40 -9.80 -7.24
N PHE A 174 -5.77 -10.76 -6.40
CA PHE A 174 -5.51 -10.73 -4.97
C PHE A 174 -4.68 -11.95 -4.55
N ILE A 175 -3.62 -11.72 -3.79
CA ILE A 175 -2.69 -12.76 -3.36
C ILE A 175 -2.45 -12.73 -1.85
N ASP A 176 -2.08 -13.88 -1.30
CA ASP A 176 -1.40 -14.00 -0.01
C ASP A 176 0.12 -14.12 -0.23
N LEU A 177 0.91 -13.27 0.40
CA LEU A 177 2.38 -13.30 0.32
C LEU A 177 3.01 -14.51 1.02
N ARG A 178 2.29 -15.16 1.95
CA ARG A 178 2.76 -16.33 2.70
C ARG A 178 2.63 -17.62 1.88
N GLN A 179 1.74 -17.62 0.89
CA GLN A 179 1.51 -18.76 0.02
C GLN A 179 2.54 -18.77 -1.12
N ASN A 180 3.43 -19.76 -1.09
CA ASN A 180 4.52 -19.88 -2.07
C ASN A 180 4.14 -20.69 -3.32
N ASN A 181 3.10 -21.55 -3.25
CA ASN A 181 2.89 -22.64 -4.22
C ASN A 181 1.44 -22.79 -4.75
N GLU A 182 0.52 -21.89 -4.44
CA GLU A 182 -0.86 -22.01 -4.93
C GLU A 182 -0.99 -21.55 -6.39
N PRO A 183 -1.96 -22.10 -7.17
CA PRO A 183 -2.21 -21.65 -8.52
C PRO A 183 -2.47 -20.15 -8.57
N LEU A 184 -2.29 -19.57 -9.77
CA LEU A 184 -2.39 -18.13 -10.02
C LEU A 184 -3.59 -17.50 -9.28
N PRO A 185 -3.40 -16.29 -8.72
CA PRO A 185 -4.41 -15.64 -7.89
C PRO A 185 -5.75 -15.50 -8.59
N ILE A 186 -6.81 -15.33 -7.78
CA ILE A 186 -8.13 -14.98 -8.28
C ILE A 186 -7.98 -13.66 -9.06
N ALA A 187 -8.17 -13.75 -10.37
CA ALA A 187 -7.90 -12.69 -11.31
C ALA A 187 -9.20 -12.27 -12.00
N PHE A 188 -9.40 -10.97 -12.07
CA PHE A 188 -10.58 -10.33 -12.61
C PHE A 188 -10.13 -9.39 -13.72
N ARG A 189 -10.54 -9.67 -14.95
CA ARG A 189 -10.37 -8.71 -16.04
C ARG A 189 -11.43 -7.62 -15.88
N VAL A 190 -11.00 -6.41 -15.52
CA VAL A 190 -11.89 -5.28 -15.24
C VAL A 190 -11.76 -4.12 -16.21
N SER A 191 -10.66 -4.08 -16.97
CA SER A 191 -10.45 -3.10 -18.02
C SER A 191 -9.71 -3.74 -19.20
N GLN A 192 -9.72 -3.04 -20.34
CA GLN A 192 -8.80 -3.32 -21.45
C GLN A 192 -7.53 -2.46 -21.36
N GLU A 193 -7.55 -1.44 -20.50
CA GLU A 193 -6.45 -0.50 -20.27
C GLU A 193 -5.70 -0.86 -18.97
N PRO A 194 -4.47 -0.35 -18.78
CA PRO A 194 -3.71 -0.57 -17.55
C PRO A 194 -4.48 -0.18 -16.29
N VAL A 195 -4.40 -1.05 -15.27
CA VAL A 195 -4.81 -0.66 -13.91
C VAL A 195 -3.70 0.21 -13.32
N THR A 196 -3.97 1.48 -13.12
CA THR A 196 -2.97 2.48 -12.69
C THR A 196 -2.90 2.62 -11.17
N GLU A 197 -4.01 2.40 -10.46
CA GLU A 197 -4.04 2.43 -9.00
C GLU A 197 -4.97 1.37 -8.42
N ILE A 198 -4.61 0.87 -7.23
CA ILE A 198 -5.48 0.06 -6.37
C ILE A 198 -5.35 0.62 -4.96
N LYS A 199 -6.48 0.72 -4.24
CA LYS A 199 -6.52 1.12 -2.84
C LYS A 199 -7.59 0.33 -2.09
N PHE A 200 -7.21 -0.28 -0.98
CA PHE A 200 -8.19 -0.71 0.03
C PHE A 200 -8.70 0.51 0.78
N HIS A 201 -9.97 0.48 1.18
CA HIS A 201 -10.46 1.49 2.11
C HIS A 201 -9.72 1.33 3.45
N PRO A 202 -9.15 2.41 4.03
CA PRO A 202 -8.29 2.31 5.22
C PRO A 202 -9.02 1.75 6.47
N LEU A 203 -10.28 2.13 6.67
CA LEU A 203 -11.11 1.67 7.81
C LEU A 203 -12.03 0.48 7.49
N TYR A 204 -12.57 0.40 6.27
CA TYR A 204 -13.55 -0.61 5.86
C TYR A 204 -12.96 -1.56 4.81
N ALA A 205 -12.01 -2.39 5.24
CA ALA A 205 -11.15 -3.19 4.37
C ALA A 205 -11.88 -4.22 3.48
N ASN A 206 -13.18 -4.43 3.70
CA ASN A 206 -14.06 -5.16 2.77
C ASN A 206 -14.39 -4.39 1.49
N ASN A 207 -13.90 -3.15 1.37
CA ASN A 207 -14.03 -2.29 0.20
C ASN A 207 -12.65 -2.05 -0.41
N CYS A 208 -12.54 -2.27 -1.71
CA CYS A 208 -11.35 -1.99 -2.50
C CYS A 208 -11.73 -1.17 -3.74
N PHE A 209 -10.78 -0.45 -4.29
CA PHE A 209 -10.96 0.39 -5.47
C PHE A 209 -9.84 0.14 -6.45
N SER A 210 -10.17 0.10 -7.72
CA SER A 210 -9.19 0.05 -8.80
C SER A 210 -9.49 1.14 -9.81
N LEU A 211 -8.44 1.85 -10.24
CA LEU A 211 -8.49 2.84 -11.30
C LEU A 211 -7.77 2.28 -12.53
N SER A 212 -8.39 2.46 -13.68
CA SER A 212 -7.75 2.36 -14.99
C SER A 212 -7.96 3.66 -15.76
N GLU A 213 -7.38 3.79 -16.95
CA GLU A 213 -7.59 4.99 -17.78
C GLU A 213 -9.07 5.23 -18.16
N SER A 214 -9.89 4.18 -18.14
CA SER A 214 -11.28 4.21 -18.59
C SER A 214 -12.32 4.14 -17.49
N SER A 215 -11.95 3.69 -16.29
CA SER A 215 -12.93 3.42 -15.23
C SER A 215 -12.34 3.44 -13.82
N LEU A 216 -13.17 3.90 -12.88
CA LEU A 216 -12.98 3.72 -11.45
C LEU A 216 -14.00 2.70 -10.94
N ILE A 217 -13.52 1.60 -10.39
CA ILE A 217 -14.35 0.48 -9.96
C ILE A 217 -14.24 0.32 -8.45
N HIS A 218 -15.39 0.23 -7.80
CA HIS A 218 -15.55 -0.17 -6.40
C HIS A 218 -15.82 -1.67 -6.32
N TRP A 219 -15.03 -2.33 -5.49
CA TRP A 219 -15.11 -3.74 -5.14
C TRP A 219 -15.71 -3.84 -3.74
N ASP A 220 -16.91 -4.39 -3.65
CA ASP A 220 -17.66 -4.55 -2.40
C ASP A 220 -17.74 -6.04 -2.04
N GLY A 221 -17.00 -6.41 -1.00
CA GLY A 221 -16.95 -7.76 -0.44
C GLY A 221 -17.84 -7.97 0.79
N THR A 222 -18.68 -6.99 1.17
CA THR A 222 -19.46 -7.02 2.42
C THR A 222 -20.50 -8.14 2.45
N VAL A 223 -21.10 -8.47 1.30
CA VAL A 223 -22.04 -9.60 1.17
C VAL A 223 -21.31 -10.92 1.39
N LEU A 224 -20.16 -11.09 0.74
CA LEU A 224 -19.32 -12.28 0.88
C LEU A 224 -18.81 -12.44 2.31
N SER A 225 -18.39 -11.34 2.96
CA SER A 225 -17.99 -11.35 4.36
C SER A 225 -19.10 -11.88 5.27
N ARG A 226 -20.34 -11.39 5.11
CA ARG A 226 -21.49 -11.87 5.89
C ARG A 226 -21.80 -13.34 5.65
N GLU A 227 -21.65 -13.84 4.42
CA GLU A 227 -21.90 -15.25 4.10
C GLU A 227 -20.84 -16.17 4.72
N ILE A 228 -19.56 -15.79 4.63
CA ILE A 228 -18.46 -16.51 5.27
C ILE A 228 -18.69 -16.54 6.79
N ASN A 229 -19.03 -15.40 7.40
CA ASN A 229 -19.27 -15.30 8.84
C ASN A 229 -20.48 -16.14 9.31
N LYS A 230 -21.56 -16.21 8.53
CA LYS A 230 -22.73 -17.07 8.88
C LYS A 230 -22.38 -18.54 8.90
N THR A 231 -21.48 -18.98 8.03
CA THR A 231 -21.05 -20.39 7.96
C THR A 231 -20.29 -20.81 9.22
N ILE A 232 -19.55 -19.88 9.84
CA ILE A 232 -18.80 -20.10 11.09
C ILE A 232 -19.74 -20.39 12.27
N TYR A 233 -20.85 -19.64 12.38
CA TYR A 233 -21.81 -19.81 13.49
C TYR A 233 -22.86 -20.90 13.27
N SER A 234 -22.87 -21.57 12.12
CA SER A 234 -23.88 -22.58 11.78
C SER A 234 -23.35 -24.01 11.66
N SER A 235 -22.08 -24.27 12.03
CA SER A 235 -21.60 -25.64 12.23
C SER A 235 -22.39 -26.30 13.37
N PRO A 236 -23.21 -27.33 13.10
CA PRO A 236 -23.97 -27.99 14.15
C PRO A 236 -23.02 -28.93 14.90
N ASN A 237 -22.66 -28.53 16.12
CA ASN A 237 -22.04 -29.46 17.05
C ASN A 237 -23.09 -30.53 17.38
N ASN A 238 -22.85 -31.75 16.90
CA ASN A 238 -23.73 -32.88 17.14
C ASN A 238 -23.49 -33.37 18.58
N GLY A 239 -24.26 -32.84 19.53
CA GLY A 239 -24.20 -33.27 20.94
C GLY A 239 -24.96 -32.33 21.85
N GLY A 240 -26.11 -32.77 22.34
CA GLY A 240 -26.99 -31.99 23.21
C GLY A 240 -26.37 -31.62 24.56
N GLY A 241 -26.81 -30.50 25.11
CA GLY A 241 -26.44 -30.06 26.46
C GLY A 241 -26.78 -28.58 26.68
N ASP A 242 -27.91 -28.36 27.33
CA ASP A 242 -28.38 -27.09 27.88
C ASP A 242 -27.37 -26.50 28.90
N GLN A 243 -26.93 -25.25 28.74
CA GLN A 243 -26.87 -24.21 29.80
C GLN A 243 -26.11 -22.93 29.39
N LEU A 244 -26.44 -21.88 30.15
CA LEU A 244 -26.24 -20.45 29.98
C LEU A 244 -24.79 -19.96 30.16
N LEU A 245 -24.50 -18.86 29.45
CA LEU A 245 -23.57 -17.75 29.74
C LEU A 245 -22.25 -18.08 30.46
N ASP A 246 -21.14 -17.87 29.75
CA ASP A 246 -20.10 -16.98 30.28
C ASP A 246 -19.38 -16.22 29.16
N SER A 247 -19.47 -14.88 29.24
CA SER A 247 -18.65 -13.94 28.49
C SER A 247 -17.35 -13.80 29.23
N GLU A 248 -16.28 -14.49 28.82
CA GLU A 248 -14.91 -14.06 29.12
C GLU A 248 -13.90 -14.77 28.22
N LEU A 249 -13.07 -13.97 27.54
CA LEU A 249 -11.69 -14.29 27.16
C LEU A 249 -11.44 -15.61 26.41
N LEU A 250 -11.89 -15.69 25.17
CA LEU A 250 -11.29 -16.61 24.19
C LEU A 250 -10.26 -15.86 23.35
N VAL A 251 -9.06 -15.73 23.91
CA VAL A 251 -7.84 -15.55 23.10
C VAL A 251 -7.59 -16.90 22.44
N MET A 252 -8.31 -17.16 21.34
CA MET A 252 -8.12 -18.39 20.58
C MET A 252 -6.82 -18.28 19.80
N GLU A 253 -5.92 -19.23 20.03
CA GLU A 253 -4.79 -19.49 19.15
C GLU A 253 -5.32 -19.57 17.70
N MET A 254 -4.80 -18.70 16.83
CA MET A 254 -5.21 -18.64 15.43
C MET A 254 -4.68 -19.87 14.69
N ASP A 255 -5.56 -20.84 14.44
CA ASP A 255 -5.28 -22.01 13.60
C ASP A 255 -5.12 -21.61 12.11
N GLU A 256 -4.25 -22.32 11.39
CA GLU A 256 -3.90 -22.13 9.97
C GLU A 256 -5.13 -22.19 9.00
N GLU A 257 -6.28 -22.71 9.43
CA GLU A 257 -7.51 -22.73 8.61
C GLU A 257 -8.25 -21.38 8.58
N ASP A 258 -8.02 -20.48 9.55
CA ASP A 258 -8.60 -19.13 9.56
C ASP A 258 -8.01 -18.24 8.46
N GLU A 259 -6.85 -18.61 7.92
CA GLU A 259 -6.17 -17.91 6.84
C GLU A 259 -6.88 -18.04 5.49
N ARG A 260 -7.80 -19.00 5.35
CA ARG A 260 -8.73 -19.11 4.20
C ARG A 260 -9.98 -18.23 4.34
N ARG A 261 -10.10 -17.41 5.38
CA ARG A 261 -11.29 -16.58 5.67
C ARG A 261 -11.19 -15.15 5.14
N ASN A 262 -10.07 -14.76 4.52
CA ASN A 262 -10.02 -13.46 3.86
C ASN A 262 -10.91 -13.47 2.60
N ILE A 263 -11.86 -12.53 2.53
CA ILE A 263 -12.83 -12.43 1.44
C ILE A 263 -12.17 -12.24 0.06
N TRP A 264 -11.01 -11.58 0.00
CA TRP A 264 -10.27 -11.29 -1.22
C TRP A 264 -9.53 -12.51 -1.76
N LEU A 265 -9.28 -13.50 -0.91
CA LEU A 265 -8.60 -14.76 -1.24
C LEU A 265 -9.57 -15.93 -1.39
N SER A 266 -10.85 -15.72 -1.09
CA SER A 266 -11.87 -16.78 -1.16
C SER A 266 -12.17 -17.15 -2.62
N ALA A 267 -12.21 -18.44 -2.95
CA ALA A 267 -12.64 -18.89 -4.28
C ALA A 267 -14.04 -18.35 -4.69
N ARG A 268 -14.89 -18.04 -3.69
CA ARG A 268 -16.21 -17.44 -3.87
C ARG A 268 -16.16 -15.96 -4.27
N ALA A 269 -15.02 -15.28 -4.16
CA ALA A 269 -14.84 -13.90 -4.61
C ALA A 269 -15.16 -13.76 -6.10
N SER A 270 -14.81 -14.77 -6.91
CA SER A 270 -15.10 -14.76 -8.36
C SER A 270 -16.59 -14.64 -8.70
N THR A 271 -17.49 -15.11 -7.82
CA THR A 271 -18.93 -15.13 -8.05
C THR A 271 -19.72 -14.16 -7.17
N ASN A 272 -19.21 -13.83 -5.98
CA ASN A 272 -19.97 -13.11 -4.95
C ASN A 272 -19.44 -11.69 -4.69
N MET A 273 -18.26 -11.35 -5.22
CA MET A 273 -17.74 -9.98 -5.13
C MET A 273 -18.58 -9.04 -5.98
N GLN A 274 -19.10 -7.97 -5.39
CA GLN A 274 -19.88 -6.99 -6.14
C GLN A 274 -18.95 -5.94 -6.72
N LEU A 275 -19.02 -5.78 -8.04
CA LEU A 275 -18.26 -4.79 -8.80
C LEU A 275 -19.21 -3.67 -9.20
N ARG A 276 -18.92 -2.44 -8.77
CA ARG A 276 -19.67 -1.25 -9.16
C ARG A 276 -18.74 -0.28 -9.87
N VAL A 277 -19.04 0.02 -11.13
CA VAL A 277 -18.36 1.11 -11.85
C VAL A 277 -18.89 2.42 -11.28
N LEU A 278 -18.02 3.20 -10.65
CA LEU A 278 -18.37 4.50 -10.07
C LEU A 278 -18.28 5.62 -11.10
N ILE A 279 -17.31 5.50 -12.02
CA ILE A 279 -17.10 6.41 -13.15
C ILE A 279 -16.81 5.53 -14.36
N GLU A 280 -17.63 5.68 -15.41
CA GLU A 280 -17.51 4.98 -16.70
C GLU A 280 -17.60 6.02 -17.82
N GLY A 281 -16.72 5.95 -18.83
CA GLY A 281 -16.71 6.91 -19.93
C GLY A 281 -16.23 8.30 -19.50
N GLU A 282 -16.30 9.29 -20.41
CA GLU A 282 -15.68 10.61 -20.17
C GLU A 282 -16.18 11.24 -18.85
N PRO A 283 -15.31 11.49 -17.86
CA PRO A 283 -14.09 12.24 -17.99
C PRO A 283 -12.93 11.30 -18.24
N LYS A 284 -12.46 11.28 -19.49
CA LYS A 284 -11.19 10.67 -19.81
C LYS A 284 -10.20 11.29 -18.85
N LEU A 285 -9.32 10.46 -18.31
CA LEU A 285 -8.11 10.89 -17.63
C LEU A 285 -8.18 11.02 -16.11
N LEU A 286 -9.03 10.29 -15.36
CA LEU A 286 -8.73 10.15 -13.93
C LEU A 286 -7.29 9.62 -13.79
N SER A 287 -6.44 10.45 -13.20
CA SER A 287 -5.00 10.22 -13.10
C SER A 287 -4.62 9.65 -11.75
N THR A 288 -5.41 9.96 -10.73
CA THR A 288 -5.24 9.46 -9.36
C THR A 288 -6.54 9.59 -8.58
N PHE A 289 -6.67 8.83 -7.50
CA PHE A 289 -7.76 9.02 -6.55
C PHE A 289 -7.30 8.78 -5.12
N ASP A 290 -8.03 9.29 -4.14
CA ASP A 290 -7.84 8.96 -2.73
C ASP A 290 -9.17 8.85 -1.96
N ILE A 291 -9.10 8.21 -0.80
CA ILE A 291 -10.28 7.89 0.02
C ILE A 291 -10.19 8.68 1.33
N VAL A 292 -11.16 9.56 1.59
CA VAL A 292 -11.17 10.45 2.76
C VAL A 292 -12.54 10.39 3.43
N GLU A 293 -12.59 9.89 4.67
CA GLU A 293 -13.76 9.97 5.57
C GLU A 293 -15.12 9.56 4.95
N GLY A 294 -15.12 8.63 3.99
CA GLY A 294 -16.34 8.19 3.31
C GLY A 294 -16.60 8.82 1.93
N ALA A 295 -15.71 9.69 1.47
CA ALA A 295 -15.71 10.25 0.14
C ALA A 295 -14.52 9.74 -0.68
N LEU A 296 -14.67 9.79 -2.00
CA LEU A 296 -13.58 9.53 -2.94
C LEU A 296 -13.26 10.84 -3.66
N VAL A 297 -11.99 11.21 -3.66
CA VAL A 297 -11.47 12.38 -4.36
C VAL A 297 -10.62 11.90 -5.53
N GLY A 298 -10.98 12.26 -6.75
CA GLY A 298 -10.23 11.92 -7.96
C GLY A 298 -9.64 13.16 -8.61
N GLY A 299 -8.39 13.09 -9.05
CA GLY A 299 -7.79 14.10 -9.93
C GLY A 299 -7.80 13.60 -11.37
N SER A 300 -7.98 14.50 -12.34
CA SER A 300 -7.95 14.15 -13.75
C SER A 300 -6.86 14.91 -14.55
N HIS A 301 -6.43 14.36 -15.70
CA HIS A 301 -5.59 15.10 -16.65
C HIS A 301 -6.37 16.21 -17.38
N THR A 302 -7.69 16.34 -17.18
CA THR A 302 -8.50 17.51 -17.60
C THR A 302 -8.40 18.69 -16.62
N ALA A 303 -7.53 18.59 -15.61
CA ALA A 303 -7.37 19.58 -14.53
C ALA A 303 -8.64 19.75 -13.67
N GLU A 304 -9.43 18.69 -13.54
CA GLU A 304 -10.62 18.64 -12.69
C GLU A 304 -10.33 17.84 -11.43
N LEU A 305 -10.96 18.25 -10.32
CA LEU A 305 -11.04 17.48 -9.09
C LEU A 305 -12.49 17.02 -8.91
N ILE A 306 -12.67 15.71 -8.83
CA ILE A 306 -13.97 15.07 -8.71
C ILE A 306 -14.12 14.60 -7.26
N LEU A 307 -15.18 15.03 -6.59
CA LEU A 307 -15.52 14.58 -5.24
C LEU A 307 -16.80 13.73 -5.29
N LEU A 308 -16.65 12.44 -5.08
CA LEU A 308 -17.77 11.50 -4.96
C LEU A 308 -18.15 11.35 -3.49
N LYS A 309 -19.40 11.67 -3.16
CA LYS A 309 -19.99 11.54 -1.82
C LYS A 309 -21.15 10.54 -1.85
N GLY A 310 -21.52 10.06 -0.66
CA GLY A 310 -22.67 9.16 -0.50
C GLY A 310 -22.35 7.68 -0.68
N ILE A 311 -21.07 7.31 -0.68
CA ILE A 311 -20.67 5.91 -0.60
C ILE A 311 -20.68 5.52 0.88
N HIS A 312 -21.65 4.69 1.27
CA HIS A 312 -21.73 4.15 2.61
C HIS A 312 -20.89 2.88 2.70
N PHE A 313 -19.78 2.97 3.43
CA PHE A 313 -18.88 1.85 3.65
C PHE A 313 -19.26 1.08 4.91
N VAL A 314 -19.21 -0.25 4.80
CA VAL A 314 -19.36 -1.18 5.92
C VAL A 314 -18.34 -2.31 5.77
N ASN A 315 -18.09 -3.03 6.86
CA ASN A 315 -17.42 -4.33 6.83
C ASN A 315 -18.49 -5.43 6.87
#